data_AF-A0A0A8JET7-F1
#
_entry.id   AF-A0A0A8JET7-F1
#
_cell.length_a   1.000
_cell.length_b   1.000
_cell.length_c   1.000
_cell.angle_alpha   90.00
_cell.angle_beta   90.00
_cell.angle_gamma   90.00
#
_symmetry.space_group_name_H-M   'P 1'
#
loop_
_entity.id
_entity.type
_entity.pdbx_description
1 polymer ?
#
loop_
_entity_poly.entity_id
_entity_poly.type
_entity_poly.pdbx_seq_one_letter_code
_entity_poly.pdbx_strand_id
1 'polypeptide(L)'
;MLLNSVVISVIVMAVLSLLRVNVIFAILAAAGLAGLLEGLSLAETTTILVSGMGGQANTALSYILLGMFAVMIGMSGIAGFLVKSLI
;
A
#
# COMPACT_ATOMS: atom_id res chain seq x y z
N MET A 1 20.69 17.97 -8.27
CA MET A 1 20.41 16.71 -7.53
C MET A 1 19.23 16.82 -6.57
N LEU A 2 19.03 17.93 -5.84
CA LEU A 2 17.94 18.08 -4.87
C LEU A 2 16.51 18.13 -5.45
N LEU A 3 16.33 18.52 -6.72
CA LEU A 3 15.04 18.55 -7.43
C LEU A 3 14.85 17.32 -8.35
N ASN A 4 15.38 16.17 -7.97
CA ASN A 4 15.09 14.95 -8.73
C ASN A 4 13.64 14.51 -8.47
N SER A 5 12.95 14.00 -9.49
CA SER A 5 11.56 13.51 -9.37
C SER A 5 11.40 12.54 -8.19
N VAL A 6 12.41 11.66 -8.01
CA VAL A 6 12.49 10.72 -6.90
C VAL A 6 12.48 11.41 -5.53
N VAL A 7 13.29 12.46 -5.35
CA VAL A 7 13.40 13.17 -4.06
C VAL A 7 12.09 13.88 -3.73
N ILE A 8 11.47 14.50 -4.74
CA ILE A 8 10.18 15.18 -4.58
C ILE A 8 9.09 14.18 -4.18
N SER A 9 9.05 13.00 -4.82
CA SER A 9 8.10 11.94 -4.50
C SER A 9 8.20 11.45 -3.04
N VAL A 10 9.43 11.24 -2.54
CA VAL A 10 9.65 10.81 -1.14
C VAL A 10 9.23 11.89 -0.15
N ILE A 11 9.52 13.17 -0.43
CA ILE A 11 9.09 14.28 0.43
C ILE A 11 7.56 14.36 0.48
N VAL A 12 6.90 14.24 -0.68
CA VAL A 12 5.44 14.21 -0.76
C VAL A 12 4.88 13.06 0.07
N MET A 13 5.39 11.84 -0.09
CA MET A 13 4.95 10.67 0.68
C MET A 13 5.12 10.89 2.20
N ALA A 14 6.26 11.45 2.62
CA ALA A 14 6.55 11.73 4.02
C ALA A 14 5.59 12.78 4.59
N VAL A 15 5.36 13.87 3.87
CA VAL A 15 4.44 14.93 4.29
C VAL A 15 3.01 14.40 4.41
N LEU A 16 2.51 13.64 3.42
CA LEU A 16 1.17 13.04 3.51
C LEU A 16 1.06 12.06 4.69
N SER A 17 2.10 11.27 4.96
CA SER A 17 2.11 10.33 6.09
C SER A 17 2.11 11.07 7.44
N LEU A 18 2.81 12.21 7.54
CA LEU A 18 2.78 13.07 8.73
C LEU A 18 1.42 13.73 8.94
N LEU A 19 0.70 14.06 7.86
CA LEU A 19 -0.67 14.56 7.90
C LEU A 19 -1.71 13.49 8.25
N ARG A 20 -1.28 12.29 8.69
CA ARG A 20 -2.13 11.14 9.02
C ARG A 20 -2.99 10.64 7.85
N VAL A 21 -2.57 10.91 6.61
CA VAL A 21 -3.17 10.24 5.45
C VAL A 21 -2.76 8.78 5.48
N ASN A 22 -3.69 7.87 5.18
CA ASN A 22 -3.39 6.45 5.11
C ASN A 22 -2.27 6.20 4.08
N VAL A 23 -1.27 5.41 4.50
CA VAL A 23 -0.05 5.11 3.74
C VAL A 23 -0.33 4.70 2.30
N ILE A 24 -1.40 3.94 2.04
CA ILE A 24 -1.74 3.51 0.68
C ILE A 24 -2.02 4.74 -0.22
N PHE A 25 -2.81 5.70 0.26
CA PHE A 25 -3.08 6.92 -0.49
C PHE A 25 -1.83 7.79 -0.65
N ALA A 26 -0.97 7.84 0.37
CA ALA A 26 0.29 8.58 0.30
C ALA A 26 1.20 8.05 -0.81
N ILE A 27 1.33 6.72 -0.94
CA ILE A 27 2.14 6.07 -1.98
C ILE A 27 1.55 6.33 -3.38
N LEU A 28 0.22 6.24 -3.55
CA LEU A 28 -0.44 6.50 -4.83
C LEU A 28 -0.27 7.95 -5.29
N ALA A 29 -0.45 8.91 -4.37
CA ALA A 29 -0.26 10.33 -4.68
C ALA A 29 1.20 10.66 -5.02
N ALA A 30 2.15 10.11 -4.26
CA ALA A 30 3.58 10.30 -4.50
C ALA A 30 4.03 9.70 -5.84
N ALA A 31 3.52 8.53 -6.22
CA ALA A 31 3.78 7.92 -7.52
C ALA A 31 3.17 8.71 -8.68
N GLY A 32 1.93 9.19 -8.51
CA GLY A 32 1.26 10.05 -9.50
C GLY A 32 2.02 11.36 -9.73
N LEU A 33 2.49 11.99 -8.66
CA LEU A 33 3.31 13.20 -8.74
C LEU A 33 4.68 12.93 -9.38
N ALA A 34 5.32 11.79 -9.10
CA ALA A 34 6.57 11.41 -9.74
C ALA A 34 6.41 11.23 -11.26
N GLY A 35 5.35 10.54 -11.70
CA GLY A 35 5.07 10.35 -13.12
C GLY A 35 4.75 11.66 -13.84
N LEU A 36 4.02 12.57 -13.19
CA LEU A 36 3.74 13.89 -13.75
C LEU A 36 5.01 14.75 -13.92
N LEU A 37 5.94 14.67 -12.97
CA LEU A 37 7.23 15.37 -13.04
C LEU A 37 8.15 14.80 -14.14
N GLU A 38 7.99 13.53 -14.49
CA GLU A 38 8.70 12.87 -15.59
C GLU A 38 8.00 13.04 -16.95
N GLY A 39 6.87 13.75 -17.00
CA GLY A 39 6.12 14.01 -18.23
C GLY A 39 5.34 12.81 -18.77
N LEU A 40 5.13 11.78 -17.93
CA LEU A 40 4.42 10.57 -18.31
C LEU A 40 2.90 10.79 -18.31
N SER A 41 2.21 10.07 -19.19
CA SER A 41 0.75 9.99 -19.12
C SER A 41 0.30 9.25 -17.85
N LEU A 42 -0.96 9.44 -17.45
CA LEU A 42 -1.57 8.68 -16.35
C LEU A 42 -1.47 7.17 -16.58
N ALA A 43 -1.71 6.71 -17.81
CA ALA A 43 -1.64 5.30 -18.17
C ALA A 43 -0.22 4.73 -18.03
N GLU A 44 0.79 5.46 -18.52
CA GLU A 44 2.20 5.06 -18.38
C GLU A 44 2.64 5.05 -16.92
N THR A 45 2.27 6.09 -16.16
CA THR A 45 2.58 6.19 -14.73
C THR A 45 2.03 4.99 -13.97
N THR A 46 0.77 4.61 -14.22
CA THR A 46 0.18 3.42 -13.60
C THR A 46 0.85 2.13 -14.07
N THR A 47 1.28 2.05 -15.34
CA THR A 47 1.96 0.86 -15.86
C THR A 47 3.35 0.70 -15.22
N ILE A 48 4.09 1.79 -15.05
CA ILE A 48 5.39 1.81 -14.38
C ILE A 48 5.23 1.52 -12.88
N LEU A 49 4.21 2.09 -12.23
CA LEU A 49 3.89 1.78 -10.83
C LEU A 49 3.64 0.28 -10.63
N VAL A 50 2.75 -0.31 -11.43
CA VAL A 50 2.37 -1.73 -11.33
C VAL A 50 3.54 -2.65 -11.68
N SER A 51 4.29 -2.33 -12.73
CA SER A 51 5.49 -3.12 -13.09
C SER A 51 6.60 -2.98 -12.03
N GLY A 52 6.72 -1.83 -11.38
CA GLY A 52 7.63 -1.59 -10.25
C GLY A 52 7.25 -2.36 -8.98
N MET A 53 5.97 -2.73 -8.81
CA MET A 53 5.54 -3.63 -7.71
C MET A 53 6.03 -5.08 -7.90
N GLY A 54 6.38 -5.47 -9.14
CA GLY A 54 7.01 -6.74 -9.46
C GLY A 54 6.35 -7.98 -8.82
N GLY A 55 7.18 -8.96 -8.45
CA GLY A 55 6.74 -10.21 -7.79
C GLY A 55 6.17 -10.02 -6.37
N GLN A 56 6.33 -8.84 -5.77
CA GLN A 56 5.87 -8.54 -4.42
C GLN A 56 4.37 -8.24 -4.38
N ALA A 57 3.74 -7.90 -5.51
CA ALA A 57 2.29 -7.69 -5.59
C ALA A 57 1.50 -8.94 -5.15
N ASN A 58 1.96 -10.13 -5.54
CA ASN A 58 1.34 -11.38 -5.12
C ASN A 58 1.48 -11.63 -3.60
N THR A 59 2.66 -11.32 -3.04
CA THR A 59 2.89 -11.38 -1.59
C THR A 59 2.00 -10.38 -0.84
N ALA A 60 1.87 -9.15 -1.34
CA ALA A 60 1.00 -8.13 -0.76
C ALA A 60 -0.48 -8.57 -0.79
N LEU A 61 -0.95 -9.14 -1.91
CA LEU A 61 -2.30 -9.72 -1.99
C LEU A 61 -2.47 -10.88 -1.00
N SER A 62 -1.47 -11.75 -0.85
CA SER A 62 -1.51 -12.84 0.13
C SER A 62 -1.65 -12.33 1.57
N TYR A 63 -1.00 -11.21 1.91
CA TYR A 63 -1.16 -10.56 3.21
C TYR A 63 -2.49 -9.86 3.40
N ILE A 64 -3.03 -9.25 2.35
CA ILE A 64 -4.40 -8.69 2.38
C ILE A 64 -5.40 -9.82 2.65
N LEU A 65 -5.28 -10.96 1.94
CA LEU A 65 -6.12 -12.13 2.13
C LEU A 65 -5.96 -12.74 3.54
N LEU A 66 -4.73 -12.81 4.06
CA LEU A 66 -4.48 -13.29 5.43
C LEU A 66 -5.13 -12.37 6.48
N GLY A 67 -5.05 -11.05 6.29
CA GLY A 67 -5.75 -10.08 7.14
C GLY A 67 -7.26 -10.23 7.07
N MET A 68 -7.82 -10.39 5.88
CA MET A 68 -9.25 -10.66 5.69
C MET A 68 -9.67 -11.96 6.39
N PHE A 69 -8.86 -13.02 6.29
CA PHE A 69 -9.10 -14.29 6.95
C PHE A 69 -9.08 -14.15 8.48
N ALA A 70 -8.13 -13.40 9.04
CA ALA A 70 -8.07 -13.12 10.47
C ALA A 70 -9.33 -12.39 10.98
N VAL A 71 -9.84 -11.42 10.21
CA VAL A 71 -11.10 -10.74 10.53
C VAL A 71 -12.28 -11.71 10.49
N MET A 72 -12.37 -12.57 9.47
CA MET A 72 -13.44 -13.56 9.37
C MET A 72 -13.44 -14.55 10.55
N ILE A 73 -12.28 -15.03 10.99
CA ILE A 73 -12.16 -15.89 12.18
C ILE A 73 -12.65 -15.15 13.43
N GLY A 74 -12.23 -13.89 13.61
CA GLY A 74 -12.64 -13.06 14.73
C GLY A 74 -14.16 -12.86 14.81
N MET A 75 -14.81 -12.71 13.65
CA MET A 75 -16.26 -12.56 13.56
C MET A 75 -17.03 -13.89 13.69
N SER A 76 -16.43 -15.02 13.30
CA SER A 76 -17.08 -16.34 13.35
C SER A 76 -17.26 -16.90 14.76
N GLY A 77 -16.61 -16.33 15.79
CA GLY A 77 -16.69 -16.82 17.17
C GLY A 77 -15.96 -18.14 17.44
N ILE A 78 -15.39 -18.78 16.41
CA ILE A 78 -14.63 -20.04 16.51
C ILE A 78 -13.46 -19.90 17.48
N ALA A 79 -12.74 -18.77 17.44
CA ALA A 79 -11.63 -18.51 18.35
C ALA A 79 -12.10 -18.52 19.82
N GLY A 80 -13.26 -17.92 20.12
CA GLY A 80 -13.84 -17.92 21.46
C GLY A 80 -14.28 -19.31 21.94
N PHE A 81 -14.88 -20.09 21.04
CA PHE A 81 -15.24 -21.49 21.33
C PHE A 81 -14.00 -22.35 21.63
N LEU A 82 -12.94 -22.22 20.83
CA LEU A 82 -11.70 -22.97 20.99
C LEU A 82 -11.02 -22.68 22.32
N VAL A 83 -10.94 -21.39 22.71
CA VAL A 83 -10.35 -20.97 24.00
C VAL A 83 -11.13 -21.55 25.17
N LYS A 84 -12.46 -21.56 25.10
CA LYS A 84 -13.32 -22.11 26.16
C LYS A 84 -13.24 -23.64 26.27
N SER A 85 -12.83 -24.34 25.21
CA SER A 85 -12.67 -25.79 25.22
C SER A 85 -11.28 -26.26 25.69
N LEU A 86 -10.31 -25.34 25.77
CA LEU A 86 -8.94 -25.61 26.22
C LEU A 86 -8.75 -25.40 27.74
N ILE A 87 -9.62 -24.58 28.35
CA ILE A 87 -9.78 -24.41 29.80
C ILE A 87 -10.82 -25.40 30.30
#